data_AF-A0A7K1ATH3-F1
#
_entry.id   AF-A0A7K1ATH3-F1
#
_cell.length_a   1.000
_cell.length_b   1.000
_cell.length_c   1.000
_cell.angle_alpha   90.00
_cell.angle_beta   90.00
_cell.angle_gamma   90.00
#
_symmetry.space_group_name_H-M   'P 1'
#
loop_
_entity.id
_entity.type
_entity.pdbx_description
1 polymer ?
#
loop_
_entity_poly.entity_id
_entity_poly.type
_entity_poly.pdbx_seq_one_letter_code
_entity_poly.pdbx_strand_id
1 'polypeptide(L)'
;LEGEKVLIEAGTEERAKAALDVVKDKMIKRGVSLKHLDAGEPQLSGKIYKIVAPLKEGISTENAKKIAKMIRDEGPKSVKTQIQGDELRVTSKSRDDLQVTMAMVKDGGWDFAVQFTNFR
;
A
#
# COMPACT_ATOMS: atom_id res chain seq x y z
N LEU A 1 0.11 -7.87 14.43
CA LEU A 1 -0.18 -6.86 13.40
C LEU A 1 -1.63 -7.07 13.01
N GLU A 2 -2.56 -6.47 13.77
CA GLU A 2 -3.97 -6.43 13.38
C GLU A 2 -4.15 -5.27 12.41
N GLY A 3 -4.40 -5.62 11.13
CA GLY A 3 -4.97 -4.79 10.07
C GLY A 3 -4.43 -3.37 9.90
N GLU A 4 -3.51 -3.17 8.95
CA GLU A 4 -3.28 -1.91 8.20
C GLU A 4 -3.12 -0.58 8.98
N LYS A 5 -2.89 -0.63 10.29
CA LYS A 5 -2.61 0.55 11.11
C LYS A 5 -1.62 0.25 12.20
N VAL A 6 -0.63 1.12 12.34
CA VAL A 6 0.29 1.09 13.46
C VAL A 6 -0.32 1.86 14.62
N LEU A 7 -0.54 1.16 15.72
CA LEU A 7 -1.02 1.71 16.97
C LEU A 7 0.17 1.86 17.91
N ILE A 8 0.41 3.11 18.33
CA ILE A 8 1.47 3.45 19.28
C ILE A 8 0.79 3.92 20.55
N GLU A 9 1.06 3.25 21.66
CA GLU A 9 0.53 3.58 22.97
C GLU A 9 1.67 3.93 23.92
N ALA A 10 1.58 5.08 24.59
CA ALA A 10 2.60 5.52 25.53
C ALA A 10 1.98 6.27 26.71
N GLY A 11 2.65 6.25 27.87
CA GLY A 11 2.17 6.95 29.07
C GLY A 11 2.26 8.48 29.00
N THR A 12 2.99 9.04 28.03
CA THR A 12 3.15 10.49 27.85
C THR A 12 3.19 10.83 26.36
N GLU A 13 2.79 12.06 26.01
CA GLU A 13 2.81 12.56 24.63
C GLU A 13 4.22 12.49 24.02
N GLU A 14 5.25 12.88 24.79
CA GLU A 14 6.65 12.84 24.35
C GLU A 14 7.11 11.42 24.01
N ARG A 15 6.73 10.42 24.80
CA ARG A 15 7.05 9.02 24.52
C ARG A 15 6.28 8.50 23.30
N ALA A 16 5.05 8.95 23.09
CA ALA A 16 4.27 8.60 21.91
C ALA A 16 4.94 9.15 20.64
N LYS A 17 5.37 10.42 20.66
CA LYS A 17 6.11 11.06 19.57
C LYS A 17 7.46 10.38 19.29
N ALA A 18 8.23 10.05 20.33
CA ALA A 18 9.50 9.33 20.16
C ALA A 18 9.31 7.93 19.57
N ALA A 19 8.26 7.20 20.01
CA ALA A 19 7.92 5.91 19.44
C ALA A 19 7.48 6.01 17.97
N LEU A 20 6.73 7.05 17.60
CA LEU A 20 6.39 7.33 16.20
C LEU A 20 7.64 7.57 15.35
N ASP A 21 8.62 8.29 15.87
CA ASP A 21 9.88 8.57 15.16
C ASP A 21 10.69 7.29 14.89
N VAL A 22 10.80 6.40 15.88
CA VAL A 22 11.44 5.08 15.73
C VAL A 22 10.71 4.19 14.72
N VAL A 23 9.37 4.26 14.68
CA VAL A 23 8.56 3.55 13.68
C VAL A 23 8.83 4.08 12.27
N LYS A 24 8.89 5.40 12.11
CA LYS A 24 9.23 6.05 10.83
C LYS A 24 10.63 5.64 10.37
N ASP A 25 11.64 5.68 11.24
CA ASP A 25 13.02 5.27 10.91
C ASP A 25 13.10 3.79 10.49
N LYS A 26 12.38 2.91 11.19
CA LYS A 26 12.29 1.49 10.84
C LYS A 26 11.56 1.24 9.50
N MET A 27 10.56 2.03 9.17
CA MET A 27 9.87 1.93 7.87
C MET A 27 10.76 2.37 6.72
N ILE A 28 11.48 3.48 6.87
CA ILE A 28 12.47 3.95 5.88
C ILE A 28 13.53 2.86 5.65
N LYS A 29 14.07 2.28 6.73
CA LYS A 29 15.05 1.17 6.65
C LYS A 29 14.52 -0.08 5.97
N ARG A 30 13.21 -0.30 5.99
CA ARG A 30 12.54 -1.42 5.29
C ARG A 30 12.18 -1.07 3.84
N GLY A 31 12.50 0.12 3.35
CA GLY A 31 12.13 0.57 2.01
C GLY A 31 10.67 0.98 1.88
N VAL A 32 9.94 1.11 3.00
CA VAL A 32 8.55 1.58 3.00
C VAL A 32 8.57 3.10 3.00
N SER A 33 8.10 3.69 1.90
CA SER A 33 8.03 5.16 1.78
C SER A 33 7.13 5.75 2.86
N LEU A 34 7.62 6.77 3.57
CA LEU A 34 6.89 7.52 4.60
C LEU A 34 5.56 8.13 4.10
N LYS A 35 5.39 8.28 2.78
CA LYS A 35 4.13 8.71 2.15
C LYS A 35 2.96 7.74 2.41
N HIS A 36 3.27 6.49 2.78
CA HIS A 36 2.27 5.49 3.13
C HIS A 36 1.90 5.54 4.62
N LEU A 37 2.57 6.34 5.45
CA LEU A 37 2.26 6.44 6.87
C LEU A 37 1.50 7.74 7.15
N ASP A 38 0.18 7.62 7.33
CA ASP A 38 -0.67 8.75 7.70
C ASP A 38 -0.75 8.78 9.23
N ALA A 39 0.30 9.34 9.85
CA ALA A 39 0.41 9.38 11.31
C ALA A 39 -0.44 10.54 11.86
N GLY A 40 -1.56 10.19 12.51
CA GLY A 40 -2.42 11.16 13.20
C GLY A 40 -1.77 11.77 14.45
N GLU A 41 -2.42 12.78 15.01
CA GLU A 41 -2.00 13.40 16.27
C GLU A 41 -2.20 12.46 17.47
N PRO A 42 -1.35 12.55 18.51
CA PRO A 42 -1.51 11.75 19.73
C PRO A 42 -2.82 12.10 20.44
N GLN A 43 -3.75 11.15 20.47
CA GLN A 43 -4.99 11.28 21.23
C GLN A 43 -4.82 10.73 22.64
N LEU A 44 -5.26 11.49 23.64
CA LEU A 44 -5.36 11.02 25.01
C LEU A 44 -6.54 10.04 25.12
N SER A 45 -6.26 8.79 25.47
CA SER A 45 -7.26 7.76 25.72
C SER A 45 -7.09 7.23 27.14
N GLY A 46 -7.82 7.82 28.09
CA GLY A 46 -7.70 7.48 29.51
C GLY A 46 -6.40 8.01 30.13
N LYS A 47 -5.49 7.11 30.56
CA LYS A 47 -4.16 7.43 31.14
C LYS A 47 -3.01 7.28 30.15
N ILE A 48 -3.31 6.95 28.89
CA ILE A 48 -2.31 6.70 27.86
C ILE A 48 -2.58 7.58 26.64
N TYR A 49 -1.51 8.00 25.98
CA TYR A 49 -1.53 8.64 24.68
C TYR A 49 -1.48 7.56 23.60
N LYS A 50 -2.35 7.70 22.60
CA LYS A 50 -2.52 6.76 21.51
C LYS A 50 -2.34 7.49 20.20
N ILE A 51 -1.37 7.07 19.40
CA ILE A 51 -1.21 7.53 18.01
C ILE A 51 -1.70 6.40 17.12
N VAL A 52 -2.67 6.72 16.27
CA VAL A 52 -3.12 5.82 15.22
C VAL A 52 -2.47 6.31 13.93
N ALA A 53 -1.62 5.47 13.35
CA ALA A 53 -0.99 5.71 12.07
C ALA A 53 -1.51 4.68 11.07
N PRO A 54 -2.63 4.93 10.37
CA PRO A 54 -3.03 4.12 9.24
C PRO A 54 -1.89 4.04 8.22
N LEU A 55 -1.56 2.81 7.83
CA LEU A 55 -0.69 2.59 6.68
C LEU A 55 -1.59 2.54 5.45
N LYS A 56 -1.32 3.42 4.49
CA LYS A 56 -1.78 3.26 3.11
C LYS A 56 -0.93 2.18 2.44
N GLU A 57 -1.04 0.94 2.90
CA GLU A 57 -0.49 -0.21 2.19
C GLU A 57 -1.59 -0.81 1.32
N GLY A 58 -1.33 -0.96 0.03
CA GLY A 58 -2.30 -1.53 -0.91
C GLY A 58 -2.85 -0.54 -1.92
N ILE A 59 -3.40 -1.10 -2.98
CA ILE A 59 -4.09 -0.35 -4.02
C ILE A 59 -5.56 -0.25 -3.63
N SER A 60 -6.06 0.97 -3.39
CA SER A 60 -7.47 1.18 -3.12
C SER A 60 -8.33 0.55 -4.20
N THR A 61 -9.48 -0.02 -3.87
CA THR A 61 -10.37 -0.70 -4.83
C THR A 61 -10.68 0.16 -6.07
N GLU A 62 -10.77 1.48 -5.92
CA GLU A 62 -10.93 2.42 -7.04
C GLU A 62 -9.74 2.44 -7.99
N ASN A 63 -8.53 2.51 -7.44
CA ASN A 63 -7.28 2.46 -8.21
C ASN A 63 -7.10 1.07 -8.85
N ALA A 64 -7.44 0.00 -8.13
CA ALA A 64 -7.41 -1.37 -8.64
C ALA A 64 -8.37 -1.54 -9.81
N LYS A 65 -9.57 -0.94 -9.74
CA LYS A 65 -10.52 -0.89 -10.85
C LYS A 65 -10.00 -0.09 -12.04
N LYS A 66 -9.33 1.05 -11.82
CA LYS A 66 -8.71 1.84 -12.90
C LYS A 66 -7.67 1.02 -13.65
N ILE A 67 -6.74 0.38 -12.93
CA ILE A 67 -5.73 -0.50 -13.55
C ILE A 67 -6.41 -1.67 -14.25
N ALA A 68 -7.35 -2.37 -13.60
CA ALA A 68 -8.05 -3.51 -14.19
C ALA A 68 -8.82 -3.14 -15.47
N LYS A 69 -9.36 -1.91 -15.53
CA LYS A 69 -10.03 -1.39 -16.73
C LYS A 69 -9.01 -1.10 -17.84
N MET A 70 -7.94 -0.39 -17.53
CA MET A 70 -6.86 -0.12 -18.50
C MET A 70 -6.24 -1.40 -19.06
N ILE A 71 -5.96 -2.41 -18.23
CA ILE A 71 -5.48 -3.73 -18.69
C ILE A 71 -6.50 -4.43 -19.60
N ARG A 72 -7.81 -4.20 -19.40
CA ARG A 72 -8.85 -4.79 -20.26
C ARG A 72 -9.00 -4.05 -21.59
N ASP A 73 -8.87 -2.73 -21.58
CA ASP A 73 -9.03 -1.85 -22.75
C ASP A 73 -7.77 -1.85 -23.64
N GLU A 74 -6.58 -1.74 -23.06
CA GLU A 74 -5.30 -1.64 -23.77
C GLU A 74 -4.43 -2.91 -23.69
N GLY A 75 -4.67 -3.74 -22.67
CA GLY A 75 -3.87 -4.93 -22.43
C GLY A 75 -4.29 -6.16 -23.25
N PRO A 76 -3.47 -7.22 -23.25
CA PRO A 76 -3.77 -8.46 -23.96
C PRO A 76 -5.00 -9.17 -23.38
N LYS A 77 -5.91 -9.63 -24.25
CA LYS A 77 -7.15 -10.34 -23.83
C LYS A 77 -6.88 -11.66 -23.08
N SER A 78 -5.66 -12.19 -23.15
CA SER A 78 -5.19 -13.36 -22.41
C SER A 78 -4.98 -13.08 -20.92
N VAL A 79 -4.93 -11.81 -20.52
CA VAL A 79 -4.71 -11.36 -19.15
C VAL A 79 -6.04 -11.21 -18.43
N LYS A 80 -6.13 -11.81 -17.24
CA LYS A 80 -7.25 -11.69 -16.31
C LYS A 80 -6.79 -10.95 -15.07
N THR A 81 -7.56 -9.95 -14.68
CA THR A 81 -7.34 -9.15 -13.47
C THR A 81 -8.40 -9.48 -12.42
N GLN A 82 -7.99 -9.77 -11.20
CA GLN A 82 -8.86 -10.02 -10.06
C GLN A 82 -8.47 -9.08 -8.93
N ILE A 83 -9.43 -8.31 -8.42
CA ILE A 83 -9.23 -7.45 -7.24
C ILE A 83 -9.41 -8.34 -6.01
N GLN A 84 -8.40 -8.43 -5.16
CA GLN A 84 -8.38 -9.15 -3.89
C GLN A 84 -8.20 -8.14 -2.77
N GLY A 85 -9.31 -7.54 -2.31
CA GLY A 85 -9.28 -6.45 -1.33
C GLY A 85 -8.45 -5.27 -1.85
N ASP A 86 -7.28 -5.09 -1.25
CA ASP A 86 -6.33 -4.01 -1.49
C ASP A 86 -5.14 -4.45 -2.39
N GLU A 87 -5.27 -5.59 -3.08
CA GLU A 87 -4.31 -6.10 -4.05
C GLU A 87 -4.99 -6.40 -5.40
N LEU A 88 -4.26 -6.23 -6.52
CA LEU A 88 -4.71 -6.62 -7.85
C LEU A 88 -3.90 -7.83 -8.34
N ARG A 89 -4.53 -9.00 -8.39
CA ARG A 89 -3.93 -10.19 -8.99
C ARG A 89 -4.10 -10.17 -10.49
N VAL A 90 -2.99 -10.31 -11.21
CA VAL A 90 -2.97 -10.41 -12.68
C VAL A 90 -2.51 -11.81 -13.05
N THR A 91 -3.30 -12.51 -13.86
CA THR A 91 -3.01 -13.89 -14.30
C THR A 91 -3.13 -13.97 -15.81
N SER A 92 -2.17 -14.59 -16.48
CA SER A 92 -2.23 -14.83 -17.92
C SER A 92 -1.65 -16.22 -18.24
N LYS A 93 -1.95 -16.74 -19.43
CA LYS A 93 -1.36 -17.98 -19.96
C LYS A 93 0.00 -17.77 -20.65
N SER A 94 0.35 -16.52 -20.99
CA SER A 94 1.52 -16.16 -21.77
C SER A 94 2.41 -15.20 -20.98
N ARG A 95 3.69 -15.56 -20.86
CA ARG A 95 4.64 -14.75 -20.09
C ARG A 95 4.90 -13.39 -20.75
N ASP A 96 4.89 -13.33 -22.08
CA ASP A 96 5.02 -12.09 -22.86
C ASP A 96 3.86 -11.13 -22.56
N ASP A 97 2.63 -11.63 -22.49
CA ASP A 97 1.46 -10.80 -22.17
C ASP A 97 1.54 -10.21 -20.75
N LEU A 98 2.08 -10.97 -19.79
CA LEU A 98 2.33 -10.47 -18.43
C LEU A 98 3.39 -9.37 -18.41
N GLN A 99 4.48 -9.54 -19.16
CA GLN A 99 5.55 -8.56 -19.28
C GLN A 99 5.05 -7.25 -19.91
N VAL A 100 4.31 -7.35 -21.01
CA VAL A 100 3.68 -6.21 -21.71
C VAL A 100 2.73 -5.45 -20.79
N THR A 101 1.90 -6.18 -20.04
CA THR A 101 0.97 -5.58 -19.07
C THR A 101 1.71 -4.86 -17.95
N MET A 102 2.78 -5.43 -17.41
CA MET A 102 3.59 -4.78 -16.38
C MET A 102 4.27 -3.51 -16.88
N ALA A 103 4.76 -3.50 -18.13
CA ALA A 103 5.32 -2.32 -18.76
C ALA A 103 4.27 -1.22 -18.90
N MET A 104 3.07 -1.55 -19.41
CA MET A 104 1.94 -0.61 -19.49
C MET A 104 1.56 -0.02 -18.14
N VAL A 105 1.42 -0.86 -17.11
CA VAL A 105 1.04 -0.39 -15.77
C VAL A 105 2.14 0.49 -15.17
N LYS A 106 3.42 0.24 -15.47
CA LYS A 106 4.52 1.14 -15.05
C LYS A 106 4.51 2.48 -15.79
N ASP A 107 4.16 2.46 -17.07
CA ASP A 107 4.17 3.67 -17.92
C ASP A 107 2.92 4.54 -17.72
N GLY A 108 1.85 3.98 -17.16
CA GLY A 108 0.55 4.63 -16.97
C GLY A 108 0.50 5.84 -16.02
N GLY A 109 1.64 6.29 -15.46
CA GLY A 109 1.73 7.58 -14.76
C GLY A 109 0.79 7.73 -13.56
N TRP A 110 0.63 6.68 -12.75
CA TRP A 110 -0.28 6.69 -11.60
C TRP A 110 0.22 7.58 -10.46
N ASP A 111 -0.72 8.19 -9.73
CA ASP A 111 -0.43 9.03 -8.55
C ASP A 111 0.04 8.19 -7.32
N PHE A 112 0.05 6.87 -7.46
CA PHE A 112 0.45 5.91 -6.43
C PHE A 112 1.55 4.98 -6.94
N ALA A 113 2.42 4.54 -6.03
CA ALA A 113 3.47 3.60 -6.36
C ALA A 113 2.88 2.21 -6.65
N VAL A 114 3.02 1.74 -7.88
CA VAL A 114 2.68 0.37 -8.27
C VAL A 114 3.85 -0.56 -7.98
N GLN A 115 3.62 -1.57 -7.13
CA GLN A 115 4.60 -2.60 -6.84
C GLN A 115 4.09 -3.94 -7.37
N PHE A 116 4.92 -4.62 -8.16
CA PHE A 116 4.64 -5.95 -8.66
C PHE A 116 5.33 -6.95 -7.75
N THR A 117 4.54 -7.70 -6.99
CA THR A 117 5.02 -8.75 -6.09
C THR A 117 4.45 -10.09 -6.54
N ASN A 118 5.05 -11.19 -6.06
CA ASN A 118 4.52 -12.55 -6.25
C ASN A 118 4.36 -12.98 -7.72
N PHE A 119 5.47 -13.01 -8.46
CA PHE A 119 5.51 -13.60 -9.80
C PHE A 119 5.33 -15.12 -9.70
N ARG A 120 4.23 -15.64 -10.23
CA ARG A 120 3.89 -17.07 -10.28
C ARG A 120 3.42 -17.48 -11.67
#